data_AF-A0A094HXN4-F1
#
_entry.id   AF-A0A094HXN4-F1
#
_cell.length_a   1.000
_cell.length_b   1.000
_cell.length_c   1.000
_cell.angle_alpha   90.00
_cell.angle_beta   90.00
_cell.angle_gamma   90.00
#
_symmetry.space_group_name_H-M   'P 1'
#
loop_
_entity.id
_entity.type
_entity.pdbx_description
1 polymer ?
#
loop_
_entity_poly.entity_id
_entity_poly.type
_entity_poly.pdbx_seq_one_letter_code
_entity_poly.pdbx_strand_id
1 'polypeptide(L)'
;MSSTLWDHAAAAAEGTVLVGVSPDIGNRAVFGEFITAQVESLSFLAYQPQASEGLLTELIEFNDLLPTLPDIAIRLLKDCPCEKARVRKELLEAIRSIINFNFRNLFLGRIGELLDERILIGKGATDDETLRPLAYNMLVDLIYHVRDHLEPSLIRKMVEVYTNNLQDNSHGTFIQIISVKLMLNMAEHIARIPDKVDARYYLIMILDAIGQTFGAVNKLPKLHRQQSSDAAPDNCLAEDEPVPGGDEIDIFNAMAIKASHPGTDPVGDSILMFETIIGGLKNIFVLLKKCYIGSPIDPKSAPARREDTSYGFTAEEVVVISKLFHEGANVFRYYQRDEPAAKSNRTVLELMDSHLISRTEEEKVILEKFLAVLFCIHPSTLLDIFSDQIPTALVRAPQLRKTFPTLIESNICCLELH
;
A
#
# COMPACT_ATOMS: atom_id res chain seq x y z
N MET A 1 35.03 -15.77 -7.20
CA MET A 1 34.15 -15.70 -6.01
C MET A 1 34.73 -14.89 -4.86
N SER A 2 36.05 -14.86 -4.64
CA SER A 2 36.66 -14.04 -3.57
C SER A 2 36.60 -12.54 -3.84
N SER A 3 36.80 -12.10 -5.09
CA SER A 3 36.73 -10.68 -5.47
C SER A 3 35.33 -10.08 -5.24
N THR A 4 34.26 -10.73 -5.72
CA THR A 4 32.90 -10.21 -5.46
C THR A 4 32.53 -10.12 -3.98
N LEU A 5 33.04 -11.05 -3.16
CA LEU A 5 32.78 -11.03 -1.71
C LEU A 5 33.45 -9.83 -1.04
N TRP A 6 34.67 -9.49 -1.47
CA TRP A 6 35.39 -8.30 -1.01
C TRP A 6 34.68 -7.02 -1.43
N ASP A 7 34.18 -6.95 -2.67
CA ASP A 7 33.50 -5.76 -3.17
C ASP A 7 32.19 -5.48 -2.46
N HIS A 8 31.42 -6.54 -2.15
CA HIS A 8 30.21 -6.42 -1.32
C HIS A 8 30.54 -5.97 0.10
N ALA A 9 31.63 -6.47 0.69
CA ALA A 9 32.07 -6.06 2.02
C ALA A 9 32.61 -4.62 2.05
N ALA A 10 33.34 -4.20 1.01
CA ALA A 10 33.84 -2.84 0.85
C ALA A 10 32.69 -1.85 0.65
N ALA A 11 31.72 -2.17 -0.22
CA ALA A 11 30.52 -1.36 -0.39
C ALA A 11 29.73 -1.22 0.92
N ALA A 12 29.57 -2.32 1.66
CA ALA A 12 28.90 -2.31 2.96
C ALA A 12 29.63 -1.43 4.00
N ALA A 13 30.97 -1.40 3.98
CA ALA A 13 31.78 -0.53 4.85
C ALA A 13 31.59 0.96 4.51
N GLU A 14 31.29 1.29 3.26
CA GLU A 14 30.96 2.64 2.79
C GLU A 14 29.47 3.00 2.96
N GLY A 15 28.65 2.09 3.49
CA GLY A 15 27.20 2.28 3.62
C GLY A 15 26.45 2.20 2.30
N THR A 16 27.05 1.65 1.25
CA THR A 16 26.43 1.44 -0.06
C THR A 16 26.17 -0.04 -0.32
N VAL A 17 25.28 -0.33 -1.27
CA VAL A 17 24.99 -1.71 -1.69
C VAL A 17 25.43 -1.87 -3.13
N LEU A 18 26.39 -2.76 -3.35
CA LEU A 18 26.75 -3.20 -4.69
C LEU A 18 25.68 -4.18 -5.20
N VAL A 19 25.07 -3.80 -6.32
CA VAL A 19 24.11 -4.63 -7.05
C VAL A 19 24.54 -4.67 -8.50
N GLY A 20 24.57 -5.88 -9.04
CA GLY A 20 25.07 -6.21 -10.36
C GLY A 20 26.47 -6.83 -10.29
N VAL A 21 27.01 -7.11 -11.46
CA VAL A 21 28.33 -7.72 -11.62
C VAL A 21 29.41 -6.77 -11.12
N SER A 22 30.32 -7.27 -10.26
CA SER A 22 31.49 -6.51 -9.81
C SER A 22 32.34 -6.01 -10.99
N PRO A 23 32.90 -4.79 -10.90
CA PRO A 23 33.81 -4.25 -11.93
C PRO A 23 35.06 -5.10 -12.15
N ASP A 24 35.49 -5.88 -11.16
CA ASP A 24 36.68 -6.74 -11.24
C ASP A 24 36.46 -8.00 -12.09
N ILE A 25 35.21 -8.30 -12.45
CA ILE A 25 34.87 -9.43 -13.32
C ILE A 25 35.14 -9.05 -14.77
N GLY A 26 36.28 -9.48 -15.28
CA GLY A 26 36.68 -9.24 -16.67
C GLY A 26 35.74 -9.84 -17.72
N ASN A 27 35.26 -11.09 -17.52
CA ASN A 27 34.36 -11.76 -18.47
C ASN A 27 32.92 -11.84 -17.94
N ARG A 28 32.16 -10.77 -18.17
CA ARG A 28 30.76 -10.64 -17.75
C ARG A 28 29.84 -11.70 -18.37
N ALA A 29 30.09 -12.12 -19.61
CA ALA A 29 29.26 -13.09 -20.30
C ALA A 29 29.33 -14.48 -19.64
N VAL A 30 30.55 -14.99 -19.42
CA VAL A 30 30.77 -16.28 -18.75
C VAL A 30 30.30 -16.23 -17.30
N PHE A 31 30.53 -15.12 -16.60
CA PHE A 31 29.98 -14.96 -15.25
C PHE A 31 28.45 -14.98 -15.25
N GLY A 32 27.81 -14.32 -16.21
CA GLY A 32 26.37 -14.35 -16.37
C GLY A 32 25.84 -15.77 -16.64
N GLU A 33 26.52 -16.59 -17.44
CA GLU A 33 26.18 -18.00 -17.64
C GLU A 33 26.34 -18.83 -16.37
N PHE A 34 27.40 -18.57 -15.60
CA PHE A 34 27.61 -19.19 -14.31
C PHE A 34 26.48 -18.88 -13.32
N ILE A 35 26.06 -17.61 -13.21
CA ILE A 35 24.89 -17.23 -12.40
C ILE A 35 23.62 -17.92 -12.90
N THR A 36 23.40 -18.00 -14.21
CA THR A 36 22.26 -18.74 -14.79
C THR A 36 22.25 -20.19 -14.31
N ALA A 37 23.37 -20.91 -14.42
CA ALA A 37 23.46 -22.31 -13.98
C ALA A 37 23.20 -22.48 -12.47
N GLN A 38 23.65 -21.53 -11.63
CA GLN A 38 23.38 -21.54 -10.20
C GLN A 38 21.89 -21.33 -9.89
N VAL A 39 21.23 -20.38 -10.57
CA VAL A 39 19.80 -20.14 -10.42
C VAL A 39 18.98 -21.34 -10.89
N GLU A 40 19.32 -21.94 -12.04
CA GLU A 40 18.65 -23.16 -12.52
C GLU A 40 18.80 -24.32 -11.53
N SER A 41 19.98 -24.47 -10.92
CA SER A 41 20.21 -25.47 -9.87
C SER A 41 19.34 -25.22 -8.64
N LEU A 42 19.23 -23.96 -8.20
CA LEU A 42 18.38 -23.57 -7.07
C LEU A 42 16.89 -23.79 -7.38
N SER A 43 16.45 -23.40 -8.58
CA SER A 43 15.08 -23.60 -9.06
C SER A 43 14.73 -25.08 -9.15
N PHE A 44 15.64 -25.92 -9.63
CA PHE A 44 15.45 -27.37 -9.65
C PHE A 44 15.21 -27.92 -8.24
N LEU A 45 16.01 -27.50 -7.25
CA LEU A 45 15.80 -27.85 -5.85
C LEU A 45 14.47 -27.31 -5.30
N ALA A 46 14.04 -26.12 -5.74
CA ALA A 46 12.82 -25.47 -5.26
C ALA A 46 11.51 -26.02 -5.85
N TYR A 47 11.53 -26.66 -7.03
CA TYR A 47 10.32 -27.05 -7.78
C TYR A 47 10.03 -28.55 -7.88
N GLN A 48 10.89 -29.46 -7.41
CA GLN A 48 10.64 -30.90 -7.55
C GLN A 48 9.73 -31.43 -6.41
N PRO A 49 8.40 -31.65 -6.62
CA PRO A 49 7.40 -31.74 -5.54
C PRO A 49 7.15 -33.18 -5.03
N GLN A 50 7.89 -34.19 -5.49
CA GLN A 50 7.77 -35.58 -4.99
C GLN A 50 8.93 -35.99 -4.06
N ALA A 51 9.91 -35.10 -3.86
CA ALA A 51 11.09 -35.31 -3.02
C ALA A 51 11.18 -34.30 -1.85
N SER A 52 10.24 -33.37 -1.72
CA SER A 52 10.50 -32.07 -1.09
C SER A 52 10.47 -32.05 0.44
N GLU A 53 9.77 -32.94 1.14
CA GLU A 53 9.90 -32.97 2.62
C GLU A 53 11.11 -33.78 3.07
N GLY A 54 11.41 -34.90 2.40
CA GLY A 54 12.51 -35.79 2.76
C GLY A 54 13.86 -35.35 2.20
N LEU A 55 13.98 -35.10 0.90
CA LEU A 55 15.26 -34.86 0.23
C LEU A 55 15.82 -33.46 0.50
N LEU A 56 14.99 -32.41 0.53
CA LEU A 56 15.47 -31.08 0.91
C LEU A 56 15.89 -31.12 2.36
N THR A 57 15.06 -31.62 3.28
CA THR A 57 15.45 -31.75 4.70
C THR A 57 16.70 -32.61 4.85
N GLU A 58 16.82 -33.76 4.19
CA GLU A 58 18.00 -34.64 4.25
C GLU A 58 19.25 -33.99 3.64
N LEU A 59 19.20 -33.42 2.42
CA LEU A 59 20.35 -32.75 1.80
C LEU A 59 20.82 -31.53 2.59
N ILE A 60 19.86 -30.86 3.22
CA ILE A 60 20.10 -29.65 3.98
C ILE A 60 20.63 -29.97 5.39
N GLU A 61 20.10 -31.01 6.05
CA GLU A 61 20.64 -31.57 7.31
C GLU A 61 22.03 -32.19 7.12
N PHE A 62 22.31 -32.76 5.95
CA PHE A 62 23.59 -33.44 5.67
C PHE A 62 24.78 -32.48 5.44
N ASN A 63 24.54 -31.21 5.10
CA ASN A 63 25.58 -30.26 4.68
C ASN A 63 25.58 -28.91 5.41
N ASP A 64 24.82 -28.76 6.51
CA ASP A 64 24.64 -27.46 7.21
C ASP A 64 24.24 -26.31 6.24
N LEU A 65 23.57 -26.64 5.14
CA LEU A 65 23.28 -25.68 4.07
C LEU A 65 22.08 -24.80 4.45
N LEU A 66 21.22 -25.26 5.35
CA LEU A 66 19.97 -24.61 5.74
C LEU A 66 20.15 -23.17 6.21
N PRO A 67 21.05 -22.91 7.18
CA PRO A 67 21.22 -21.58 7.72
C PRO A 67 21.85 -20.64 6.69
N THR A 68 22.59 -21.18 5.72
CA THR A 68 23.27 -20.41 4.66
C THR A 68 22.39 -20.13 3.44
N LEU A 69 21.23 -20.80 3.32
CA LEU A 69 20.35 -20.66 2.16
C LEU A 69 19.86 -19.21 1.94
N PRO A 70 19.44 -18.46 2.97
CA PRO A 70 19.12 -17.05 2.80
C PRO A 70 20.30 -16.23 2.28
N ASP A 71 21.53 -16.52 2.75
CA ASP A 71 22.74 -15.84 2.28
C ASP A 71 23.02 -16.09 0.80
N ILE A 72 22.85 -17.34 0.37
CA ILE A 72 23.01 -17.73 -1.03
C ILE A 72 21.97 -17.02 -1.89
N ALA A 73 20.71 -17.00 -1.48
CA ALA A 73 19.63 -16.31 -2.20
C ALA A 73 19.91 -14.81 -2.35
N ILE A 74 20.28 -14.13 -1.26
CA ILE A 74 20.64 -12.71 -1.29
C ILE A 74 21.85 -12.45 -2.17
N ARG A 75 22.88 -13.30 -2.08
CA ARG A 75 24.07 -13.16 -2.91
C ARG A 75 23.74 -13.29 -4.39
N LEU A 76 22.93 -14.28 -4.77
CA LEU A 76 22.49 -14.45 -6.15
C LEU A 76 21.68 -13.24 -6.64
N LEU A 77 20.83 -12.65 -5.79
CA LEU A 77 20.10 -11.42 -6.13
C LEU A 77 21.05 -10.22 -6.37
N LYS A 78 22.09 -10.07 -5.54
CA LYS A 78 23.11 -9.02 -5.70
C LYS A 78 23.98 -9.23 -6.93
N ASP A 79 24.41 -10.47 -7.17
CA ASP A 79 25.35 -10.83 -8.25
C ASP A 79 24.64 -10.99 -9.62
N CYS A 80 23.30 -11.07 -9.66
CA CYS A 80 22.55 -11.26 -10.91
C CYS A 80 22.74 -10.07 -11.87
N PRO A 81 23.27 -10.29 -13.09
CA PRO A 81 23.46 -9.25 -14.09
C PRO A 81 22.13 -8.56 -14.47
N CYS A 82 22.17 -7.25 -14.71
CA CYS A 82 20.98 -6.46 -15.08
C CYS A 82 20.46 -6.80 -16.48
N GLU A 83 21.32 -7.33 -17.35
CA GLU A 83 20.95 -7.80 -18.69
C GLU A 83 20.19 -9.14 -18.68
N LYS A 84 20.09 -9.83 -17.53
CA LYS A 84 19.47 -11.16 -17.40
C LYS A 84 18.16 -11.14 -16.60
N ALA A 85 17.23 -10.28 -16.99
CA ALA A 85 15.86 -10.17 -16.47
C ALA A 85 15.17 -11.51 -16.17
N ARG A 86 15.22 -12.42 -17.16
CA ARG A 86 14.59 -13.74 -17.07
C ARG A 86 15.15 -14.58 -15.92
N VAL A 87 16.47 -14.56 -15.74
CA VAL A 87 17.14 -15.33 -14.67
C VAL A 87 16.74 -14.77 -13.31
N ARG A 88 16.65 -13.44 -13.18
CA ARG A 88 16.18 -12.79 -11.95
C ARG A 88 14.74 -13.18 -11.63
N LYS A 89 13.86 -13.25 -12.64
CA LYS A 89 12.49 -13.76 -12.47
C LYS A 89 12.48 -15.17 -11.91
N GLU A 90 13.18 -16.10 -12.55
CA GLU A 90 13.26 -17.51 -12.13
C GLU A 90 13.82 -17.62 -10.70
N LEU A 91 14.81 -16.80 -10.35
CA LEU A 91 15.36 -16.71 -8.99
C LEU A 91 14.32 -16.24 -7.97
N LEU A 92 13.54 -15.19 -8.27
CA LEU A 92 12.48 -14.70 -7.37
C LEU A 92 11.38 -15.74 -7.16
N GLU A 93 10.99 -16.47 -8.21
CA GLU A 93 10.00 -17.53 -8.09
C GLU A 93 10.54 -18.71 -7.26
N ALA A 94 11.82 -19.07 -7.41
CA ALA A 94 12.48 -20.10 -6.61
C ALA A 94 12.58 -19.71 -5.13
N ILE A 95 13.01 -18.47 -4.83
CA ILE A 95 13.06 -17.94 -3.45
C ILE A 95 11.66 -17.97 -2.83
N ARG A 96 10.63 -17.57 -3.59
CA ARG A 96 9.24 -17.62 -3.14
C ARG A 96 8.81 -19.04 -2.79
N SER A 97 9.15 -20.02 -3.63
CA SER A 97 8.84 -21.43 -3.39
C SER A 97 9.51 -21.92 -2.08
N ILE A 98 10.81 -21.63 -1.91
CA ILE A 98 11.58 -21.98 -0.70
C ILE A 98 10.95 -21.38 0.56
N ILE A 99 10.65 -20.08 0.54
CA ILE A 99 9.96 -19.39 1.63
C ILE A 99 8.66 -20.12 1.95
N ASN A 100 7.86 -20.43 0.92
CA ASN A 100 6.54 -21.02 1.13
C ASN A 100 6.55 -22.48 1.60
N PHE A 101 7.66 -23.20 1.39
CA PHE A 101 7.75 -24.62 1.66
C PHE A 101 7.89 -24.98 3.15
N ASN A 102 8.54 -24.15 3.98
CA ASN A 102 8.59 -24.16 5.47
C ASN A 102 9.79 -23.37 6.04
N PHE A 103 10.57 -22.68 5.21
CA PHE A 103 11.83 -22.04 5.59
C PHE A 103 11.71 -20.55 5.94
N ARG A 104 10.49 -20.04 6.17
CA ARG A 104 10.20 -18.61 6.39
C ARG A 104 11.03 -17.99 7.52
N ASN A 105 11.19 -18.69 8.63
CA ASN A 105 11.92 -18.19 9.80
C ASN A 105 13.42 -18.01 9.54
N LEU A 106 14.00 -18.76 8.59
CA LEU A 106 15.43 -18.63 8.24
C LEU A 106 15.71 -17.30 7.55
N PHE A 107 14.74 -16.79 6.80
CA PHE A 107 14.87 -15.51 6.09
C PHE A 107 14.76 -14.29 7.01
N LEU A 108 14.40 -14.46 8.28
CA LEU A 108 14.20 -13.35 9.23
C LEU A 108 15.42 -12.42 9.30
N GLY A 109 16.62 -12.98 9.38
CA GLY A 109 17.88 -12.23 9.40
C GLY A 109 18.26 -11.54 8.09
N ARG A 110 17.48 -11.72 7.02
CA ARG A 110 17.73 -11.15 5.68
C ARG A 110 16.58 -10.31 5.13
N ILE A 111 15.46 -10.17 5.86
CA ILE A 111 14.33 -9.32 5.45
C ILE A 111 14.80 -7.89 5.20
N GLY A 112 15.71 -7.36 6.01
CA GLY A 112 16.25 -6.01 5.82
C GLY A 112 16.93 -5.82 4.46
N GLU A 113 17.54 -6.86 3.89
CA GLU A 113 18.13 -6.83 2.56
C GLU A 113 17.07 -7.05 1.47
N LEU A 114 16.10 -7.93 1.71
CA LEU A 114 14.98 -8.14 0.79
C LEU A 114 14.09 -6.88 0.65
N LEU A 115 14.01 -6.04 1.68
CA LEU A 115 13.31 -4.75 1.65
C LEU A 115 14.03 -3.68 0.80
N ASP A 116 15.29 -3.89 0.40
CA ASP A 116 15.96 -2.98 -0.54
C ASP A 116 15.59 -3.38 -1.98
N GLU A 117 14.77 -2.53 -2.62
CA GLU A 117 14.32 -2.74 -4.00
C GLU A 117 15.50 -2.93 -4.97
N ARG A 118 16.64 -2.27 -4.72
CA ARG A 118 17.83 -2.42 -5.56
C ARG A 118 18.37 -3.84 -5.51
N ILE A 119 18.31 -4.51 -4.34
CA ILE A 119 18.72 -5.92 -4.23
C ILE A 119 17.67 -6.80 -4.90
N LEU A 120 16.41 -6.59 -4.55
CA LEU A 120 15.31 -7.48 -4.92
C LEU A 120 15.01 -7.45 -6.43
N ILE A 121 14.87 -6.25 -7.00
CA ILE A 121 14.50 -6.04 -8.41
C ILE A 121 15.74 -5.81 -9.28
N GLY A 122 16.79 -5.19 -8.75
CA GLY A 122 18.00 -4.88 -9.52
C GLY A 122 17.99 -3.49 -10.12
N LYS A 123 18.91 -3.24 -11.07
CA LYS A 123 19.07 -1.94 -11.75
C LYS A 123 18.59 -1.95 -13.21
N GLY A 124 18.00 -3.04 -13.69
CA GLY A 124 17.56 -3.17 -15.08
C GLY A 124 16.25 -2.42 -15.34
N ALA A 125 16.21 -1.59 -16.39
CA ALA A 125 15.01 -0.83 -16.74
C ALA A 125 13.87 -1.69 -17.32
N THR A 126 14.18 -2.87 -17.87
CA THR A 126 13.21 -3.81 -18.47
C THR A 126 12.58 -4.75 -17.43
N ASP A 127 13.12 -4.75 -16.20
CA ASP A 127 12.72 -5.66 -15.12
C ASP A 127 11.45 -5.19 -14.39
N ASP A 128 11.02 -3.97 -14.68
CA ASP A 128 10.26 -3.14 -13.74
C ASP A 128 8.79 -3.55 -13.59
N GLU A 129 8.16 -3.93 -14.69
CA GLU A 129 6.71 -4.14 -14.74
C GLU A 129 6.31 -5.56 -14.34
N THR A 130 7.20 -6.54 -14.54
CA THR A 130 6.91 -7.96 -14.24
C THR A 130 7.52 -8.44 -12.93
N LEU A 131 8.71 -7.95 -12.54
CA LEU A 131 9.38 -8.43 -11.33
C LEU A 131 8.82 -7.78 -10.06
N ARG A 132 8.48 -6.48 -10.08
CA ARG A 132 7.97 -5.79 -8.89
C ARG A 132 6.72 -6.44 -8.30
N PRO A 133 5.66 -6.76 -9.08
CA PRO A 133 4.49 -7.44 -8.53
C PRO A 133 4.82 -8.79 -7.89
N LEU A 134 5.71 -9.58 -8.52
CA LEU A 134 6.13 -10.88 -8.00
C LEU A 134 6.89 -10.72 -6.68
N ALA A 135 7.85 -9.81 -6.65
CA ALA A 135 8.75 -9.66 -5.53
C ALA A 135 8.06 -9.03 -4.32
N TYR A 136 7.22 -8.00 -4.52
CA TYR A 136 6.45 -7.40 -3.44
C TYR A 136 5.43 -8.38 -2.85
N ASN A 137 4.75 -9.20 -3.67
CA ASN A 137 3.88 -10.26 -3.13
C ASN A 137 4.64 -11.27 -2.28
N MET A 138 5.78 -11.75 -2.76
CA MET A 138 6.63 -12.67 -1.99
C MET A 138 7.06 -12.05 -0.65
N LEU A 139 7.49 -10.79 -0.65
CA LEU A 139 7.85 -10.06 0.56
C LEU A 139 6.69 -9.93 1.54
N VAL A 140 5.51 -9.56 1.05
CA VAL A 140 4.30 -9.44 1.88
C VAL A 140 3.96 -10.77 2.53
N ASP A 141 3.99 -11.87 1.77
CA ASP A 141 3.75 -13.22 2.28
C ASP A 141 4.75 -13.59 3.40
N LEU A 142 6.04 -13.30 3.19
CA LEU A 142 7.10 -13.56 4.18
C LEU A 142 6.91 -12.71 5.44
N ILE A 143 6.79 -11.39 5.29
CA ILE A 143 6.64 -10.43 6.39
C ILE A 143 5.41 -10.76 7.22
N TYR A 144 4.29 -11.03 6.56
CA TYR A 144 3.06 -11.40 7.24
C TYR A 144 3.24 -12.67 8.07
N HIS A 145 3.96 -13.67 7.57
CA HIS A 145 4.17 -14.90 8.33
C HIS A 145 5.06 -14.71 9.57
N VAL A 146 6.14 -13.94 9.43
CA VAL A 146 7.16 -13.79 10.47
C VAL A 146 6.93 -12.58 11.39
N ARG A 147 5.83 -11.85 11.20
CA ARG A 147 5.49 -10.58 11.88
C ARG A 147 5.66 -10.58 13.40
N ASP A 148 5.39 -11.70 14.09
CA ASP A 148 5.51 -11.80 15.55
C ASP A 148 6.97 -11.83 16.04
N HIS A 149 7.94 -12.04 15.14
CA HIS A 149 9.36 -12.14 15.45
C HIS A 149 10.18 -10.95 14.91
N LEU A 150 9.53 -9.94 14.33
CA LEU A 150 10.22 -8.79 13.75
C LEU A 150 10.76 -7.85 14.84
N GLU A 151 12.02 -7.47 14.71
CA GLU A 151 12.61 -6.45 15.57
C GLU A 151 12.06 -5.04 15.25
N PRO A 152 11.98 -4.12 16.23
CA PRO A 152 11.46 -2.77 16.02
C PRO A 152 12.17 -1.98 14.92
N SER A 153 13.49 -2.14 14.79
CA SER A 153 14.30 -1.51 13.73
C SER A 153 13.86 -1.93 12.32
N LEU A 154 13.52 -3.20 12.17
CA LEU A 154 13.04 -3.77 10.91
C LEU A 154 11.60 -3.36 10.63
N ILE A 155 10.76 -3.27 11.66
CA ILE A 155 9.40 -2.72 11.52
C ILE A 155 9.47 -1.28 11.02
N ARG A 156 10.33 -0.43 11.60
CA ARG A 156 10.54 0.94 11.11
C ARG A 156 10.87 0.97 9.62
N LYS A 157 11.89 0.20 9.21
CA LYS A 157 12.31 0.13 7.80
C LYS A 157 11.18 -0.36 6.89
N MET A 158 10.40 -1.35 7.34
CA MET A 158 9.24 -1.83 6.60
C MET A 158 8.20 -0.72 6.42
N VAL A 159 7.83 0.00 7.48
CA VAL A 159 6.83 1.06 7.39
C VAL A 159 7.32 2.13 6.41
N GLU A 160 8.57 2.59 6.52
CA GLU A 160 9.16 3.57 5.60
C GLU A 160 9.07 3.12 4.12
N VAL A 161 9.47 1.87 3.82
CA VAL A 161 9.44 1.33 2.45
C VAL A 161 8.00 1.25 1.92
N TYR A 162 7.09 0.66 2.69
CA TYR A 162 5.74 0.41 2.20
C TYR A 162 4.84 1.66 2.21
N THR A 163 5.12 2.67 3.03
CA THR A 163 4.47 3.98 2.90
C THR A 163 4.95 4.73 1.67
N ASN A 164 6.24 4.62 1.32
CA ASN A 164 6.75 5.20 0.07
C ASN A 164 6.13 4.51 -1.16
N ASN A 165 6.07 3.18 -1.16
CA ASN A 165 5.43 2.42 -2.24
C ASN A 165 3.95 2.74 -2.42
N LEU A 166 3.27 3.13 -1.34
CA LEU A 166 1.87 3.54 -1.33
C LEU A 166 1.66 4.95 -1.93
N GLN A 167 2.66 5.83 -1.81
CA GLN A 167 2.63 7.20 -2.31
C GLN A 167 3.21 7.32 -3.73
N ASP A 168 4.01 6.35 -4.17
CA ASP A 168 4.62 6.36 -5.48
C ASP A 168 3.61 5.97 -6.58
N ASN A 169 3.26 6.95 -7.42
CA ASN A 169 2.35 6.79 -8.56
C ASN A 169 3.05 6.24 -9.81
N SER A 170 4.38 6.08 -9.79
CA SER A 170 5.12 5.40 -10.86
C SER A 170 4.92 3.88 -10.80
N HIS A 171 4.57 3.35 -9.62
CA HIS A 171 4.17 1.97 -9.45
C HIS A 171 2.70 1.78 -9.84
N GLY A 172 2.39 0.63 -10.45
CA GLY A 172 1.00 0.27 -10.74
C GLY A 172 0.15 0.12 -9.47
N THR A 173 -1.15 0.44 -9.56
CA THR A 173 -2.14 0.42 -8.45
C THR A 173 -2.12 -0.88 -7.64
N PHE A 174 -1.82 -2.01 -8.29
CA PHE A 174 -1.67 -3.31 -7.63
C PHE A 174 -0.62 -3.31 -6.50
N ILE A 175 0.54 -2.68 -6.71
CA ILE A 175 1.60 -2.59 -5.70
C ILE A 175 1.12 -1.73 -4.52
N GLN A 176 0.39 -0.64 -4.80
CA GLN A 176 -0.20 0.20 -3.77
C GLN A 176 -1.24 -0.55 -2.94
N ILE A 177 -2.12 -1.35 -3.58
CA ILE A 177 -3.13 -2.20 -2.91
C ILE A 177 -2.47 -3.23 -1.99
N ILE A 178 -1.42 -3.92 -2.46
CA ILE A 178 -0.70 -4.90 -1.64
C ILE A 178 0.00 -4.22 -0.47
N SER A 179 0.62 -3.05 -0.72
CA SER A 179 1.34 -2.28 0.29
C SER A 179 0.40 -1.84 1.40
N VAL A 180 -0.76 -1.27 1.05
CA VAL A 180 -1.72 -0.83 2.07
C VAL A 180 -2.31 -2.02 2.83
N LYS A 181 -2.61 -3.13 2.15
CA LYS A 181 -3.09 -4.35 2.81
C LYS A 181 -2.08 -4.88 3.84
N LEU A 182 -0.78 -4.87 3.51
CA LEU A 182 0.26 -5.23 4.47
C LEU A 182 0.31 -4.25 5.64
N MET A 183 0.33 -2.93 5.40
CA MET A 183 0.37 -1.93 6.46
C MET A 183 -0.81 -2.05 7.43
N LEU A 184 -2.02 -2.27 6.92
CA LEU A 184 -3.22 -2.51 7.74
C LEU A 184 -3.09 -3.77 8.60
N ASN A 185 -2.56 -4.86 8.03
CA ASN A 185 -2.35 -6.12 8.75
C ASN A 185 -1.23 -6.02 9.81
N MET A 186 -0.20 -5.22 9.55
CA MET A 186 0.93 -5.02 10.45
C MET A 186 0.64 -4.02 11.58
N ALA A 187 -0.46 -3.27 11.50
CA ALA A 187 -0.81 -2.25 12.48
C ALA A 187 -0.84 -2.78 13.93
N GLU A 188 -1.34 -4.00 14.14
CA GLU A 188 -1.39 -4.60 15.48
C GLU A 188 0.02 -4.89 16.02
N HIS A 189 0.93 -5.38 15.17
CA HIS A 189 2.33 -5.64 15.53
C HIS A 189 3.10 -4.36 15.78
N ILE A 190 2.85 -3.30 14.99
CA ILE A 190 3.39 -1.96 15.23
C ILE A 190 2.94 -1.46 16.61
N ALA A 191 1.67 -1.61 16.95
CA ALA A 191 1.15 -1.19 18.25
C ALA A 191 1.73 -1.97 19.44
N ARG A 192 2.29 -3.17 19.22
CA ARG A 192 2.97 -3.97 20.24
C ARG A 192 4.40 -3.52 20.53
N ILE A 193 4.99 -2.65 19.71
CA ILE A 193 6.34 -2.09 19.95
C ILE A 193 6.40 -1.53 21.38
N PRO A 194 7.48 -1.79 22.15
CA PRO A 194 7.61 -1.31 23.53
C PRO A 194 7.54 0.21 23.64
N ASP A 195 8.23 0.91 22.73
CA ASP A 195 8.16 2.35 22.62
C ASP A 195 6.85 2.79 21.97
N LYS A 196 5.94 3.33 22.79
CA LYS A 196 4.64 3.81 22.32
C LYS A 196 4.73 5.12 21.54
N VAL A 197 5.84 5.87 21.66
CA VAL A 197 6.07 7.10 20.89
C VAL A 197 6.26 6.70 19.44
N ASP A 198 7.21 5.78 19.21
CA ASP A 198 7.51 5.24 17.88
C ASP A 198 6.32 4.50 17.29
N ALA A 199 5.64 3.65 18.08
CA ALA A 199 4.45 2.93 17.63
C ALA A 199 3.36 3.90 17.13
N ARG A 200 3.07 4.96 17.90
CA ARG A 200 2.10 5.99 17.53
C ARG A 200 2.54 6.73 16.27
N TYR A 201 3.81 7.14 16.22
CA TYR A 201 4.39 7.82 15.06
C TYR A 201 4.24 6.99 13.78
N TYR A 202 4.58 5.69 13.80
CA TYR A 202 4.43 4.82 12.64
C TYR A 202 2.97 4.63 12.21
N LEU A 203 2.03 4.52 13.15
CA LEU A 203 0.60 4.45 12.83
C LEU A 203 0.09 5.75 12.18
N ILE A 204 0.55 6.92 12.66
CA ILE A 204 0.23 8.21 12.03
C ILE A 204 0.86 8.33 10.64
N MET A 205 2.09 7.84 10.45
CA MET A 205 2.76 7.82 9.15
C MET A 205 1.98 6.97 8.12
N ILE A 206 1.42 5.84 8.55
CA ILE A 206 0.52 5.02 7.72
C ILE A 206 -0.76 5.80 7.37
N LEU A 207 -1.37 6.50 8.32
CA LEU A 207 -2.57 7.32 8.06
C LEU A 207 -2.30 8.45 7.07
N ASP A 208 -1.15 9.12 7.18
CA ASP A 208 -0.78 10.18 6.24
C ASP A 208 -0.56 9.63 4.83
N ALA A 209 0.14 8.51 4.70
CA ALA A 209 0.32 7.86 3.40
C ALA A 209 -1.01 7.47 2.76
N ILE A 210 -1.93 6.90 3.54
CA ILE A 210 -3.29 6.60 3.07
C ILE A 210 -4.02 7.87 2.61
N GLY A 211 -3.96 8.96 3.37
CA GLY A 211 -4.59 10.23 3.01
C GLY A 211 -4.01 10.83 1.72
N GLN A 212 -2.70 10.70 1.51
CA GLN A 212 -2.04 11.08 0.26
C GLN A 212 -2.53 10.24 -0.93
N THR A 213 -2.66 8.93 -0.75
CA THR A 213 -3.18 8.05 -1.80
C THR A 213 -4.62 8.39 -2.17
N PHE A 214 -5.50 8.67 -1.21
CA PHE A 214 -6.84 9.15 -1.53
C PHE A 214 -6.82 10.42 -2.38
N GLY A 215 -5.95 11.37 -2.04
CA GLY A 215 -5.74 12.57 -2.85
C GLY A 215 -5.24 12.28 -4.26
N ALA A 216 -4.39 11.27 -4.44
CA ALA A 216 -3.94 10.81 -5.76
C ALA A 216 -5.10 10.19 -6.56
N VAL A 217 -5.87 9.30 -5.94
CA VAL A 217 -7.06 8.68 -6.53
C VAL A 217 -8.06 9.75 -7.00
N ASN A 218 -8.31 10.78 -6.18
CA ASN A 218 -9.26 11.85 -6.50
C ASN A 218 -8.87 12.71 -7.73
N LYS A 219 -7.60 12.68 -8.13
CA LYS A 219 -7.11 13.38 -9.33
C LYS A 219 -7.38 12.60 -10.63
N LEU A 220 -7.72 11.30 -10.55
CA LEU A 220 -8.04 10.50 -11.73
C LEU A 220 -9.33 11.01 -12.39
N PRO A 221 -9.31 11.36 -13.70
CA PRO A 221 -10.48 11.88 -14.40
C PRO A 221 -11.58 10.81 -14.50
N LYS A 222 -12.83 11.19 -14.21
CA LYS A 222 -14.03 10.34 -14.36
C LYS A 222 -14.27 9.81 -15.78
N LEU A 223 -13.64 10.43 -16.79
CA LEU A 223 -13.99 10.29 -18.20
C LEU A 223 -13.76 8.89 -18.80
N HIS A 224 -12.93 8.05 -18.18
CA HIS A 224 -12.65 6.70 -18.72
C HIS A 224 -13.86 5.76 -18.66
N ARG A 225 -14.90 6.07 -17.88
CA ARG A 225 -16.15 5.29 -17.88
C ARG A 225 -17.01 5.51 -19.13
N GLN A 226 -16.81 6.61 -19.86
CA GLN A 226 -17.59 6.92 -21.08
C GLN A 226 -17.02 6.25 -22.33
N GLN A 227 -15.72 5.95 -22.39
CA GLN A 227 -15.12 5.37 -23.60
C GLN A 227 -15.34 3.87 -23.76
N SER A 228 -15.70 3.14 -22.70
CA SER A 228 -15.93 1.69 -22.79
C SER A 228 -17.37 1.28 -23.09
N SER A 229 -18.34 2.21 -23.17
CA SER A 229 -19.75 1.88 -23.47
C SER A 229 -20.21 2.21 -24.88
N ASP A 230 -19.45 2.96 -25.67
CA ASP A 230 -19.80 3.26 -27.08
C ASP A 230 -18.95 2.41 -28.04
N ALA A 231 -19.16 1.10 -28.01
CA ALA A 231 -18.84 0.25 -29.15
C ALA A 231 -20.08 0.19 -30.08
N ALA A 232 -20.16 1.14 -31.02
CA ALA A 232 -21.00 1.06 -32.21
C ALA A 232 -20.21 1.56 -33.43
N PRO A 233 -20.49 1.02 -34.64
CA PRO A 233 -19.48 0.74 -35.66
C PRO A 233 -19.09 1.94 -36.53
N ASP A 234 -17.92 1.80 -37.15
CA ASP A 234 -17.35 2.63 -38.22
C ASP A 234 -18.38 3.42 -39.03
N ASN A 235 -18.25 4.76 -39.00
CA ASN A 235 -18.54 5.60 -40.14
C ASN A 235 -17.65 6.85 -40.08
N CYS A 236 -16.61 6.83 -40.91
CA CYS A 236 -15.81 7.99 -41.27
C CYS A 236 -16.71 9.10 -41.84
N LEU A 237 -16.69 10.30 -41.25
CA LEU A 237 -16.62 11.59 -41.96
C LEU A 237 -16.11 12.65 -40.97
N ALA A 238 -15.02 13.32 -41.34
CA ALA A 238 -14.44 14.43 -40.60
C ALA A 238 -15.21 15.72 -40.91
N GLU A 239 -15.63 16.45 -39.88
CA GLU A 239 -15.99 17.86 -39.99
C GLU A 239 -15.28 18.64 -38.86
N ASP A 240 -14.54 19.68 -39.28
CA ASP A 240 -13.76 20.60 -38.45
C ASP A 240 -14.69 21.49 -37.60
N GLU A 241 -14.55 21.44 -36.28
CA GLU A 241 -15.08 22.45 -35.34
C GLU A 241 -13.96 22.90 -34.37
N PRO A 242 -13.94 24.18 -33.95
CA PRO A 242 -12.75 24.85 -33.44
C PRO A 242 -12.49 24.50 -31.97
N VAL A 243 -11.25 24.07 -31.70
CA VAL A 243 -10.75 23.71 -30.37
C VAL A 243 -10.75 24.92 -29.42
N PRO A 244 -11.53 24.91 -28.31
CA PRO A 244 -11.35 25.85 -27.23
C PRO A 244 -10.34 25.28 -26.22
N GLY A 245 -9.12 25.80 -26.29
CA GLY A 245 -8.28 26.16 -25.14
C GLY A 245 -7.93 25.07 -24.11
N GLY A 246 -6.78 24.44 -24.31
CA GLY A 246 -5.92 23.97 -23.22
C GLY A 246 -5.98 22.49 -22.89
N ASP A 247 -5.72 21.62 -23.87
CA ASP A 247 -5.27 20.26 -23.57
C ASP A 247 -3.88 20.35 -22.91
N GLU A 248 -3.80 20.15 -21.59
CA GLU A 248 -2.60 19.59 -20.99
C GLU A 248 -2.48 18.16 -21.54
N ILE A 249 -1.81 18.03 -22.68
CA ILE A 249 -1.43 16.75 -23.24
C ILE A 249 -0.55 16.08 -22.18
N ASP A 250 -1.12 15.11 -21.48
CA ASP A 250 -0.41 14.30 -20.49
C ASP A 250 0.72 13.57 -21.22
N ILE A 251 1.93 14.13 -21.10
CA ILE A 251 3.14 13.74 -21.82
C ILE A 251 3.41 12.23 -21.66
N PHE A 252 2.98 11.64 -20.53
CA PHE A 252 3.12 10.22 -20.25
C PHE A 252 2.11 9.34 -21.00
N ASN A 253 0.89 9.83 -21.24
CA ASN A 253 -0.11 9.14 -22.08
C ASN A 253 0.17 9.29 -23.59
N ALA A 254 0.93 10.33 -23.97
CA ALA A 254 1.35 10.59 -25.34
C ALA A 254 2.64 9.83 -25.77
N MET A 255 3.21 8.99 -24.90
CA MET A 255 4.43 8.24 -25.23
C MET A 255 4.16 7.16 -26.29
N ALA A 256 4.99 7.14 -27.35
CA ALA A 256 4.86 6.22 -28.49
C ALA A 256 5.09 4.74 -28.13
N ILE A 257 5.77 4.47 -27.00
CA ILE A 257 5.95 3.13 -26.44
C ILE A 257 5.14 3.08 -25.14
N LYS A 258 3.97 2.44 -25.19
CA LYS A 258 3.19 2.11 -24.00
C LYS A 258 3.75 0.82 -23.42
N ALA A 259 4.36 0.90 -22.24
CA ALA A 259 4.75 -0.26 -21.46
C ALA A 259 3.56 -0.82 -20.63
N SER A 260 2.43 -0.09 -20.56
CA SER A 260 1.28 -0.53 -19.76
C SER A 260 0.57 -1.77 -20.32
N HIS A 261 0.08 -2.61 -19.41
CA HIS A 261 -0.85 -3.68 -19.72
C HIS A 261 -2.18 -3.10 -20.26
N PRO A 262 -2.62 -3.48 -21.47
CA PRO A 262 -3.90 -3.08 -22.00
C PRO A 262 -4.99 -3.92 -21.33
N GLY A 263 -5.58 -3.45 -20.22
CA GLY A 263 -6.74 -4.14 -19.64
C GLY A 263 -7.10 -3.87 -18.18
N THR A 264 -6.34 -3.08 -17.41
CA THR A 264 -6.74 -2.72 -16.04
C THR A 264 -7.75 -1.58 -16.05
N ASP A 265 -8.86 -1.74 -15.32
CA ASP A 265 -9.81 -0.67 -15.03
C ASP A 265 -9.23 0.20 -13.90
N PRO A 266 -8.62 1.37 -14.19
CA PRO A 266 -7.95 2.17 -13.18
C PRO A 266 -8.92 2.71 -12.13
N VAL A 267 -10.19 2.87 -12.50
CA VAL A 267 -11.25 3.32 -11.58
C VAL A 267 -11.66 2.16 -10.67
N GLY A 268 -11.86 0.97 -11.24
CA GLY A 268 -12.14 -0.25 -10.48
C GLY A 268 -11.05 -0.58 -9.45
N ASP A 269 -9.78 -0.51 -9.85
CA ASP A 269 -8.65 -0.74 -8.94
C ASP A 269 -8.58 0.30 -7.82
N SER A 270 -8.89 1.57 -8.13
CA SER A 270 -8.94 2.65 -7.14
C SER A 270 -10.09 2.48 -6.13
N ILE A 271 -11.25 1.98 -6.60
CA ILE A 271 -12.40 1.61 -5.77
C ILE A 271 -12.03 0.45 -4.83
N LEU A 272 -11.42 -0.61 -5.35
CA LEU A 272 -10.95 -1.75 -4.56
C LEU A 272 -9.94 -1.33 -3.49
N MET A 273 -9.05 -0.41 -3.85
CA MET A 273 -8.09 0.17 -2.93
C MET A 273 -8.78 0.93 -1.79
N PHE A 274 -9.76 1.78 -2.12
CA PHE A 274 -10.57 2.50 -1.14
C PHE A 274 -11.29 1.56 -0.18
N GLU A 275 -11.93 0.50 -0.69
CA GLU A 275 -12.61 -0.51 0.11
C GLU A 275 -11.68 -1.23 1.09
N THR A 276 -10.48 -1.59 0.60
CA THR A 276 -9.43 -2.23 1.40
C THR A 276 -9.02 -1.31 2.56
N ILE A 277 -8.79 -0.03 2.27
CA ILE A 277 -8.40 0.97 3.26
C ILE A 277 -9.49 1.14 4.32
N ILE A 278 -10.72 1.43 3.89
CA ILE A 278 -11.83 1.69 4.81
C ILE A 278 -12.12 0.45 5.69
N GLY A 279 -11.91 -0.76 5.16
CA GLY A 279 -12.02 -2.00 5.92
C GLY A 279 -11.06 -2.11 7.11
N GLY A 280 -9.82 -1.63 6.96
CA GLY A 280 -8.80 -1.70 8.02
C GLY A 280 -8.64 -0.45 8.87
N LEU A 281 -9.14 0.70 8.40
CA LEU A 281 -8.86 2.01 9.01
C LEU A 281 -9.35 2.13 10.46
N LYS A 282 -10.52 1.57 10.76
CA LYS A 282 -11.08 1.55 12.12
C LYS A 282 -10.10 0.93 13.13
N ASN A 283 -9.42 -0.14 12.73
CA ASN A 283 -8.46 -0.83 13.59
C ASN A 283 -7.29 0.09 13.96
N ILE A 284 -6.75 0.85 13.01
CA ILE A 284 -5.66 1.80 13.27
C ILE A 284 -6.07 2.83 14.32
N PHE A 285 -7.26 3.42 14.22
CA PHE A 285 -7.74 4.39 15.22
C PHE A 285 -7.92 3.77 16.62
N VAL A 286 -8.37 2.51 16.71
CA VAL A 286 -8.44 1.78 17.98
C VAL A 286 -7.04 1.53 18.55
N LEU A 287 -6.07 1.20 17.71
CA LEU A 287 -4.67 0.97 18.11
C LEU A 287 -3.96 2.28 18.51
N LEU A 288 -4.27 3.40 17.87
CA LEU A 288 -3.77 4.74 18.24
C LEU A 288 -4.19 5.15 19.66
N LYS A 289 -5.40 4.77 20.09
CA LYS A 289 -5.82 4.94 21.49
C LYS A 289 -4.94 4.14 22.44
N LYS A 290 -4.63 2.88 22.11
CA LYS A 290 -3.74 2.03 22.91
C LYS A 290 -2.30 2.54 22.96
N CYS A 291 -1.86 3.28 21.93
CA CYS A 291 -0.54 3.91 21.86
C CYS A 291 -0.55 5.36 22.39
N TYR A 292 -1.58 5.77 23.12
CA TYR A 292 -1.63 7.11 23.70
C TYR A 292 -0.65 7.24 24.86
N ILE A 293 0.19 8.26 24.78
CA ILE A 293 1.11 8.65 25.84
C ILE A 293 0.48 9.87 26.50
N GLY A 294 -0.09 9.68 27.68
CA GLY A 294 -0.69 10.77 28.44
C GLY A 294 0.30 11.90 28.71
N SER A 295 -0.22 13.13 28.83
CA SER A 295 0.57 14.22 29.40
C SER A 295 0.92 13.91 30.87
N PRO A 296 2.16 14.18 31.33
CA PRO A 296 2.55 13.97 32.72
C PRO A 296 1.84 14.98 33.62
N ILE A 297 0.63 14.62 34.08
CA ILE A 297 -0.13 15.42 35.06
C ILE A 297 -0.12 14.67 36.39
N ASP A 298 0.24 15.41 37.45
CA ASP A 298 0.35 14.97 38.85
C ASP A 298 -0.84 14.06 39.27
N PRO A 299 -0.59 12.83 39.76
CA PRO A 299 -1.63 11.85 40.11
C PRO A 299 -2.61 12.32 41.19
N LYS A 300 -2.35 13.44 41.88
CA LYS A 300 -3.23 13.98 42.92
C LYS A 300 -4.41 14.81 42.41
N SER A 301 -4.41 15.22 41.13
CA SER A 301 -5.49 16.05 40.55
C SER A 301 -6.34 15.31 39.50
N ALA A 302 -6.23 13.99 39.39
CA ALA A 302 -6.89 13.20 38.35
C ALA A 302 -8.27 12.69 38.79
N PRO A 303 -9.37 12.98 38.06
CA PRO A 303 -10.68 12.38 38.33
C PRO A 303 -10.68 10.87 38.00
N ALA A 304 -11.52 10.11 38.71
CA ALA A 304 -11.52 8.64 38.80
C ALA A 304 -11.82 7.85 37.51
N ARG A 305 -12.08 8.51 36.37
CA ARG A 305 -12.48 7.85 35.11
C ARG A 305 -11.71 8.46 33.94
N ARG A 306 -10.42 8.13 33.83
CA ARG A 306 -9.49 8.70 32.83
C ARG A 306 -9.40 7.89 31.53
N GLU A 307 -9.76 6.61 31.54
CA GLU A 307 -9.49 5.69 30.43
C GLU A 307 -10.30 5.99 29.15
N ASP A 308 -11.39 6.76 29.24
CA ASP A 308 -12.28 7.04 28.11
C ASP A 308 -12.23 8.50 27.60
N THR A 309 -11.62 9.44 28.34
CA THR A 309 -11.91 10.87 28.16
C THR A 309 -10.71 11.77 27.83
N SER A 310 -9.48 11.26 27.69
CA SER A 310 -8.34 12.11 27.29
C SER A 310 -7.45 11.52 26.18
N TYR A 311 -8.04 10.95 25.12
CA TYR A 311 -7.29 10.63 23.91
C TYR A 311 -7.16 11.89 23.04
N GLY A 312 -6.15 12.71 23.32
CA GLY A 312 -5.84 13.89 22.51
C GLY A 312 -4.98 13.51 21.31
N PHE A 313 -5.29 14.07 20.14
CA PHE A 313 -4.37 14.14 19.00
C PHE A 313 -3.58 15.45 19.06
N THR A 314 -2.32 15.43 18.64
CA THR A 314 -1.53 16.67 18.50
C THR A 314 -2.05 17.48 17.30
N ALA A 315 -1.72 18.77 17.21
CA ALA A 315 -2.12 19.60 16.07
C ALA A 315 -1.66 19.02 14.72
N GLU A 316 -0.45 18.45 14.68
CA GLU A 316 0.12 17.79 13.49
C GLU A 316 -0.69 16.53 13.10
N GLU A 317 -1.07 15.72 14.09
CA GLU A 317 -1.90 14.53 13.86
C GLU A 317 -3.31 14.91 13.39
N VAL A 318 -3.88 15.99 13.93
CA VAL A 318 -5.19 16.50 13.49
C VAL A 318 -5.15 16.92 12.02
N VAL A 319 -4.06 17.52 11.53
CA VAL A 319 -3.89 17.87 10.12
C VAL A 319 -3.91 16.61 9.23
N VAL A 320 -3.16 15.58 9.62
CA VAL A 320 -3.13 14.29 8.90
C VAL A 320 -4.52 13.67 8.85
N ILE A 321 -5.21 13.63 9.99
CA ILE A 321 -6.55 13.05 10.11
C ILE A 321 -7.56 13.87 9.29
N SER A 322 -7.47 15.20 9.32
CA SER A 322 -8.35 16.07 8.55
C SER A 322 -8.21 15.81 7.05
N LYS A 323 -6.97 15.74 6.55
CA LYS A 323 -6.69 15.40 5.15
C LYS A 323 -7.23 14.02 4.78
N LEU A 324 -7.02 13.02 5.62
CA LEU A 324 -7.50 11.65 5.40
C LEU A 324 -9.03 11.60 5.20
N PHE A 325 -9.79 12.27 6.08
CA PHE A 325 -11.26 12.29 5.95
C PHE A 325 -11.74 13.17 4.80
N HIS A 326 -11.07 14.30 4.54
CA HIS A 326 -11.40 15.16 3.41
C HIS A 326 -11.24 14.40 2.09
N GLU A 327 -10.07 13.81 1.87
CA GLU A 327 -9.79 13.08 0.64
C GLU A 327 -10.61 11.79 0.56
N GLY A 328 -10.80 11.07 1.67
CA GLY A 328 -11.66 9.89 1.71
C GLY A 328 -13.12 10.19 1.37
N ALA A 329 -13.66 11.34 1.81
CA ALA A 329 -15.01 11.77 1.46
C ALA A 329 -15.15 12.07 -0.05
N ASN A 330 -14.09 12.58 -0.68
CA ASN A 330 -14.08 12.88 -2.12
C ASN A 330 -14.08 11.60 -2.98
N VAL A 331 -13.61 10.45 -2.47
CA VAL A 331 -13.63 9.17 -3.21
C VAL A 331 -15.06 8.67 -3.46
N PHE A 332 -16.03 9.01 -2.60
CA PHE A 332 -17.44 8.63 -2.82
C PHE A 332 -18.03 9.16 -4.13
N ARG A 333 -17.39 10.15 -4.75
CA ARG A 333 -17.71 10.65 -6.10
C ARG A 333 -17.65 9.56 -7.18
N TYR A 334 -16.88 8.49 -7.00
CA TYR A 334 -16.81 7.36 -7.94
C TYR A 334 -18.00 6.40 -7.83
N TYR A 335 -18.73 6.42 -6.71
CA TYR A 335 -19.94 5.61 -6.48
C TYR A 335 -21.22 6.33 -6.94
N GLN A 336 -21.18 7.67 -7.08
CA GLN A 336 -22.28 8.46 -7.63
C GLN A 336 -22.43 8.13 -9.12
N ARG A 337 -23.59 7.59 -9.53
CA ARG A 337 -23.96 7.57 -10.95
C ARG A 337 -24.10 9.02 -11.43
N ASP A 338 -23.48 9.34 -12.55
CA ASP A 338 -23.83 10.57 -13.26
C ASP A 338 -25.31 10.48 -13.62
N GLU A 339 -26.12 11.43 -13.12
CA GLU A 339 -27.46 11.61 -13.66
C GLU A 339 -27.31 11.87 -15.16
N PRO A 340 -28.02 11.15 -16.03
CA PRO A 340 -28.04 11.52 -17.44
C PRO A 340 -28.53 12.96 -17.51
N ALA A 341 -27.77 13.81 -18.21
CA ALA A 341 -28.03 15.24 -18.35
C ALA A 341 -29.54 15.49 -18.44
N ALA A 342 -30.06 16.20 -17.44
CA ALA A 342 -31.48 16.34 -17.19
C ALA A 342 -32.24 16.69 -18.48
N LYS A 343 -33.12 15.79 -18.92
CA LYS A 343 -34.29 16.24 -19.70
C LYS A 343 -35.10 17.09 -18.73
N SER A 344 -35.18 18.39 -19.02
CA SER A 344 -35.95 19.37 -18.27
C SER A 344 -37.36 18.84 -18.02
N ASN A 345 -37.74 18.72 -16.74
CA ASN A 345 -39.05 18.37 -16.16
C ASN A 345 -39.02 17.10 -15.28
N ARG A 346 -38.17 17.06 -14.25
CA ARG A 346 -38.41 16.23 -13.07
C ARG A 346 -38.97 17.09 -11.94
N THR A 347 -40.00 16.60 -11.26
CA THR A 347 -40.57 17.29 -10.09
C THR A 347 -39.61 17.23 -8.89
N VAL A 348 -39.71 18.20 -7.98
CA VAL A 348 -38.85 18.30 -6.77
C VAL A 348 -38.89 17.00 -5.94
N LEU A 349 -40.03 16.31 -5.92
CA LEU A 349 -40.21 15.03 -5.24
C LEU A 349 -39.47 13.89 -5.93
N GLU A 350 -39.44 13.83 -7.27
CA GLU A 350 -38.70 12.83 -8.05
C GLU A 350 -37.19 13.03 -8.00
N LEU A 351 -36.72 14.28 -7.85
CA LEU A 351 -35.31 14.58 -7.58
C LEU A 351 -34.91 14.14 -6.17
N MET A 352 -35.77 14.37 -5.18
CA MET A 352 -35.54 13.89 -3.81
C MET A 352 -35.55 12.36 -3.75
N ASP A 353 -36.50 11.70 -4.41
CA ASP A 353 -36.57 10.23 -4.49
C ASP A 353 -35.40 9.65 -5.29
N SER A 354 -34.96 10.25 -6.39
CA SER A 354 -33.78 9.79 -7.15
C SER A 354 -32.46 9.90 -6.37
N HIS A 355 -32.34 10.88 -5.46
CA HIS A 355 -31.20 11.02 -4.53
C HIS A 355 -31.30 10.12 -3.29
N LEU A 356 -32.52 9.69 -2.91
CA LEU A 356 -32.73 8.74 -1.81
C LEU A 356 -32.65 7.27 -2.27
N ILE A 357 -32.89 6.98 -3.55
CA ILE A 357 -33.14 5.61 -4.06
C ILE A 357 -32.04 5.06 -4.98
N SER A 358 -31.11 5.86 -5.53
CA SER A 358 -30.02 5.30 -6.38
C SER A 358 -28.76 4.89 -5.60
N ARG A 359 -28.92 4.26 -4.43
CA ARG A 359 -27.79 3.69 -3.67
C ARG A 359 -27.44 2.32 -4.24
N THR A 360 -26.19 2.11 -4.62
CA THR A 360 -25.67 0.74 -4.69
C THR A 360 -25.55 0.22 -3.25
N GLU A 361 -25.88 -1.05 -3.01
CA GLU A 361 -25.71 -1.65 -1.67
C GLU A 361 -24.25 -1.52 -1.18
N GLU A 362 -23.30 -1.53 -2.12
CA GLU A 362 -21.87 -1.32 -1.90
C GLU A 362 -21.55 0.06 -1.30
N GLU A 363 -22.08 1.16 -1.87
CA GLU A 363 -21.87 2.52 -1.35
C GLU A 363 -22.34 2.63 0.11
N LYS A 364 -23.49 2.05 0.42
CA LYS A 364 -24.07 2.08 1.77
C LYS A 364 -23.17 1.36 2.78
N VAL A 365 -22.68 0.16 2.45
CA VAL A 365 -21.79 -0.62 3.31
C VAL A 365 -20.49 0.13 3.58
N ILE A 366 -19.93 0.79 2.56
CA ILE A 366 -18.67 1.53 2.70
C ILE A 366 -18.87 2.80 3.51
N LEU A 367 -19.98 3.50 3.30
CA LEU A 367 -20.35 4.66 4.12
C LEU A 367 -20.53 4.29 5.59
N GLU A 368 -21.18 3.17 5.90
CA GLU A 368 -21.31 2.67 7.27
C GLU A 368 -19.94 2.39 7.91
N LYS A 369 -19.01 1.76 7.17
CA LYS A 369 -17.64 1.56 7.64
C LYS A 369 -16.91 2.89 7.86
N PHE A 370 -17.03 3.84 6.94
CA PHE A 370 -16.41 5.16 7.05
C PHE A 370 -16.93 5.93 8.29
N LEU A 371 -18.24 5.91 8.52
CA LEU A 371 -18.85 6.48 9.73
C LEU A 371 -18.36 5.79 11.00
N ALA A 372 -18.21 4.46 10.99
CA ALA A 372 -17.66 3.71 12.12
C ALA A 372 -16.24 4.12 12.49
N VAL A 373 -15.43 4.60 11.52
CA VAL A 373 -14.11 5.19 11.80
C VAL A 373 -14.26 6.54 12.48
N LEU A 374 -15.17 7.41 12.01
CA LEU A 374 -15.43 8.72 12.63
C LEU A 374 -15.89 8.59 14.09
N PHE A 375 -16.72 7.59 14.40
CA PHE A 375 -17.12 7.28 15.78
C PHE A 375 -15.97 6.86 16.70
N CYS A 376 -14.82 6.49 16.14
CA CYS A 376 -13.64 6.19 16.95
C CYS A 376 -12.91 7.46 17.41
N ILE A 377 -13.23 8.64 16.88
CA ILE A 377 -12.51 9.90 17.14
C ILE A 377 -13.27 10.73 18.18
N HIS A 378 -12.52 11.41 19.05
CA HIS A 378 -13.12 12.24 20.10
C HIS A 378 -13.91 13.42 19.49
N PRO A 379 -15.09 13.79 20.05
CA PRO A 379 -15.92 14.86 19.51
C PRO A 379 -15.23 16.21 19.38
N SER A 380 -14.37 16.59 20.33
CA SER A 380 -13.60 17.85 20.21
C SER A 380 -12.66 17.85 19.00
N THR A 381 -11.98 16.72 18.74
CA THR A 381 -11.13 16.59 17.57
C THR A 381 -11.95 16.54 16.28
N LEU A 382 -13.14 15.93 16.31
CA LEU A 382 -14.07 16.02 15.18
C LEU A 382 -14.47 17.48 14.92
N LEU A 383 -14.77 18.27 15.96
CA LEU A 383 -15.08 19.69 15.76
C LEU A 383 -13.89 20.44 15.14
N ASP A 384 -12.66 20.18 15.57
CA ASP A 384 -11.46 20.80 14.99
C ASP A 384 -11.17 20.35 13.56
N ILE A 385 -11.37 19.06 13.24
CA ILE A 385 -11.20 18.52 11.88
C ILE A 385 -12.18 19.18 10.90
N PHE A 386 -13.41 19.42 11.38
CA PHE A 386 -14.53 19.79 10.55
C PHE A 386 -14.82 21.31 10.59
N SER A 387 -14.37 22.06 11.60
CA SER A 387 -14.66 23.50 11.75
C SER A 387 -14.29 24.34 10.52
N ASP A 388 -13.17 24.04 9.85
CA ASP A 388 -12.71 24.78 8.67
C ASP A 388 -13.24 24.23 7.32
N GLN A 389 -13.75 22.99 7.30
CA GLN A 389 -14.02 22.25 6.05
C GLN A 389 -15.44 21.65 5.92
N ILE A 390 -16.29 21.82 6.94
CA ILE A 390 -17.71 21.43 6.94
C ILE A 390 -18.46 21.85 5.67
N PRO A 391 -18.37 23.11 5.19
CA PRO A 391 -19.16 23.53 4.03
C PRO A 391 -18.75 22.77 2.76
N THR A 392 -17.45 22.62 2.51
CA THR A 392 -16.93 22.00 1.29
C THR A 392 -17.15 20.49 1.25
N ALA A 393 -16.93 19.80 2.38
CA ALA A 393 -17.15 18.37 2.51
C ALA A 393 -18.64 18.01 2.43
N LEU A 394 -19.52 18.79 3.06
CA LEU A 394 -20.97 18.58 3.03
C LEU A 394 -21.63 18.94 1.70
N VAL A 395 -21.04 19.87 0.92
CA VAL A 395 -21.51 20.21 -0.43
C VAL A 395 -21.16 19.11 -1.45
N ARG A 396 -20.00 18.45 -1.30
CA ARG A 396 -19.52 17.42 -2.25
C ARG A 396 -19.94 16.00 -1.90
N ALA A 397 -20.11 15.72 -0.61
CA ALA A 397 -20.70 14.49 -0.09
C ALA A 397 -21.98 14.83 0.70
N PRO A 398 -23.10 15.15 0.01
CA PRO A 398 -24.38 15.43 0.67
C PRO A 398 -24.86 14.25 1.55
N GLN A 399 -24.31 13.06 1.33
CA GLN A 399 -24.48 11.83 2.11
C GLN A 399 -24.06 12.00 3.58
N LEU A 400 -22.96 12.74 3.85
CA LEU A 400 -22.44 13.01 5.19
C LEU A 400 -23.31 14.04 5.94
N ARG A 401 -24.04 14.90 5.23
CA ARG A 401 -24.85 15.99 5.81
C ARG A 401 -25.98 15.51 6.72
N LYS A 402 -26.50 14.31 6.49
CA LYS A 402 -27.59 13.72 7.30
C LYS A 402 -27.08 12.97 8.54
N THR A 403 -25.89 12.38 8.46
CA THR A 403 -25.29 11.56 9.52
C THR A 403 -24.35 12.34 10.43
N PHE A 404 -23.76 13.44 9.95
CA PHE A 404 -22.85 14.27 10.75
C PHE A 404 -23.52 14.92 11.97
N PRO A 405 -24.74 15.49 11.87
CA PRO A 405 -25.45 16.01 13.03
C PRO A 405 -25.81 14.92 14.04
N THR A 406 -26.20 13.73 13.57
CA THR A 406 -26.48 12.56 14.43
C THR A 406 -25.21 11.98 15.06
N LEU A 407 -24.05 12.10 14.41
CA LEU A 407 -22.73 11.73 14.95
C LEU A 407 -22.30 12.66 16.10
N ILE A 408 -22.55 13.95 15.91
CA ILE A 408 -22.31 14.97 16.94
C ILE A 408 -23.31 14.77 18.08
N GLU A 409 -24.59 14.63 17.78
CA GLU A 409 -25.65 14.42 18.79
C GLU A 409 -25.54 13.08 19.52
N SER A 410 -25.22 11.94 18.87
CA SER A 410 -25.12 10.66 19.58
C SER A 410 -23.87 10.59 20.47
N ASN A 411 -22.78 11.28 20.09
CA ASN A 411 -21.58 11.34 20.95
C ASN A 411 -21.70 12.42 22.03
N ILE A 412 -22.42 13.52 21.79
CA ILE A 412 -22.75 14.52 22.82
C ILE A 412 -23.80 13.97 23.80
N CYS A 413 -24.77 13.20 23.35
CA CYS A 413 -25.77 12.58 24.23
C CYS A 413 -25.13 11.48 25.12
N CYS A 414 -24.02 10.86 24.68
CA CYS A 414 -23.17 10.05 25.55
C CYS A 414 -22.35 10.89 26.57
N LEU A 415 -22.13 12.19 26.32
CA LEU A 415 -21.48 13.13 27.24
C LEU A 415 -22.48 13.84 28.17
N GLU A 416 -23.75 13.99 27.78
CA GLU A 416 -24.78 14.72 28.54
C GLU A 416 -25.64 13.81 29.45
N LEU A 417 -25.51 12.48 29.36
CA LEU A 417 -26.21 11.54 30.23
C LEU A 417 -25.46 11.14 31.51
N HIS A 418 -24.27 11.68 31.82
CA HIS A 418 -23.56 11.35 33.06
C HIS A 418 -22.72 12.47 33.69
#